data_AF-A0AAN6G1B7-F1
#
_entry.id   AF-A0AAN6G1B7-F1
#
_cell.length_a   1.000
_cell.length_b   1.000
_cell.length_c   1.000
_cell.angle_alpha   90.00
_cell.angle_beta   90.00
_cell.angle_gamma   90.00
#
_symmetry.space_group_name_H-M   'P 1'
#
loop_
_entity.id
_entity.type
_entity.pdbx_description
1 polymer ?
#
loop_
_entity_poly.entity_id
_entity_poly.type
_entity_poly.pdbx_seq_one_letter_code
_entity_poly.pdbx_strand_id
1 'polypeptide(L)'
;MHSRWSYSALVGSPRPVTMESIQEYVGELHKIDYPRSERVRKRCEEIVKDQANAGALQARYPGWCKRPCFHDEHLPSFNESNVTLVETKGKGVEKLTASGADFDGNVYDVDAIIWGTGFVSPFGGSPAGRAGVQVYGRDGISLEARNNAGDLSTLHGAISPDFPNMLWRDPLQTGVSPNFVFTLDIMSSHVARLIRESEKKVGGKAIIEPTARAVEDWGMQIAMGALALAGMAGCTPGYLNMEGMVDQIPPEMRMAAARKSIWGGGVEGFCDALERWWAKSGLERLKVAAAA
;
A
#
# COMPACT_ATOMS: atom_id res chain seq x y z
N MET A 1 -4.14 18.82 19.79
CA MET A 1 -3.86 17.39 20.10
C MET A 1 -3.68 16.66 18.78
N HIS A 2 -2.45 16.58 18.26
CA HIS A 2 -2.19 15.76 17.07
C HIS A 2 -2.15 14.31 17.54
N SER A 3 -3.18 13.53 17.23
CA SER A 3 -3.28 12.13 17.62
C SER A 3 -2.10 11.35 17.01
N ARG A 4 -1.13 10.99 17.85
CA ARG A 4 0.09 10.28 17.47
C ARG A 4 -0.19 8.79 17.43
N TRP A 5 -0.62 8.26 16.28
CA TRP A 5 -0.81 6.82 16.10
C TRP A 5 0.42 6.21 15.44
N SER A 6 0.91 5.08 15.97
CA SER A 6 2.04 4.35 15.37
C SER A 6 1.75 3.87 13.94
N TYR A 7 0.47 3.64 13.61
CA TYR A 7 0.05 3.25 12.26
C TYR A 7 0.30 4.33 11.19
N SER A 8 0.57 5.58 11.58
CA SER A 8 0.99 6.64 10.65
C SER A 8 2.29 6.32 9.91
N ALA A 9 3.12 5.42 10.45
CA ALA A 9 4.30 4.89 9.76
C ALA A 9 3.96 4.29 8.39
N LEU A 10 2.77 3.67 8.26
CA LEU A 10 2.31 3.02 7.04
C LEU A 10 1.45 3.94 6.15
N VAL A 11 0.61 4.78 6.75
CA VAL A 11 -0.41 5.53 6.00
C VAL A 11 -0.11 7.02 5.87
N GLY A 12 0.99 7.49 6.46
CA GLY A 12 1.36 8.90 6.52
C GLY A 12 0.69 9.66 7.66
N SER A 13 1.10 10.91 7.85
CA SER A 13 0.50 11.86 8.79
C SER A 13 0.80 13.30 8.37
N PRO A 14 0.03 14.30 8.83
CA PRO A 14 0.31 15.70 8.55
C PRO A 14 1.59 16.22 9.22
N ARG A 15 2.26 15.42 10.07
CA ARG A 15 3.51 15.80 10.72
C ARG A 15 4.64 15.84 9.67
N PRO A 16 5.29 16.99 9.46
CA PRO A 16 6.47 17.06 8.60
C PRO A 16 7.61 16.21 9.17
N VAL A 17 8.30 15.47 8.31
CA VAL A 17 9.50 14.70 8.66
C VAL A 17 10.63 15.15 7.74
N THR A 18 11.77 15.46 8.34
CA THR A 18 12.99 15.89 7.65
C THR A 18 14.11 14.88 7.89
N MET A 19 15.22 15.00 7.17
CA MET A 19 16.38 14.13 7.39
C MET A 19 16.97 14.29 8.80
N GLU A 20 16.88 15.47 9.41
CA GLU A 20 17.35 15.70 10.77
C GLU A 20 16.43 15.08 11.83
N SER A 21 15.13 15.00 11.56
CA SER A 21 14.10 14.54 12.51
C SER A 21 13.67 13.08 12.33
N ILE A 22 14.08 12.42 11.24
CA ILE A 22 13.62 11.07 10.86
C ILE A 22 13.89 10.01 11.94
N GLN A 23 15.07 10.03 12.57
CA GLN A 23 15.44 9.06 13.61
C GLN A 23 14.59 9.22 14.87
N GLU A 24 14.37 10.47 15.30
CA GLU A 24 13.48 10.77 16.42
C GLU A 24 12.04 10.36 16.09
N TYR A 25 11.57 10.69 14.89
CA TYR A 25 10.23 10.33 14.41
C TYR A 25 9.98 8.82 14.46
N VAL A 26 10.89 8.00 13.90
CA VAL A 26 10.77 6.54 13.94
C VAL A 26 10.85 6.02 15.38
N GLY A 27 11.76 6.56 16.20
CA GLY A 27 11.87 6.21 17.61
C GLY A 27 10.59 6.48 18.40
N GLU A 28 9.90 7.58 18.14
CA GLU A 28 8.60 7.88 18.75
C GLU A 28 7.50 6.90 18.30
N LEU A 29 7.46 6.52 17.02
CA LEU A 29 6.50 5.52 16.53
C LEU A 29 6.65 4.18 17.26
N HIS A 30 7.90 3.73 17.47
CA HIS A 30 8.17 2.52 18.28
C HIS A 30 7.71 2.67 19.73
N LYS A 31 7.98 3.83 20.36
CA LYS A 31 7.52 4.09 21.74
C LYS A 31 5.99 4.06 21.86
N ILE A 32 5.28 4.57 20.85
CA ILE A 32 3.81 4.55 20.81
C ILE A 32 3.28 3.12 20.62
N ASP A 33 3.91 2.33 19.75
CA ASP A 33 3.45 0.97 19.44
C ASP A 33 3.79 -0.05 20.54
N TYR A 34 4.90 0.16 21.26
CA TYR A 34 5.41 -0.82 22.22
C TYR A 34 4.36 -1.30 23.24
N PRO A 35 3.61 -0.42 23.96
CA PRO A 35 2.60 -0.88 24.91
C PRO A 35 1.48 -1.69 24.26
N ARG A 36 1.11 -1.37 23.01
CA ARG A 36 0.09 -2.13 22.26
C ARG A 36 0.63 -3.51 21.90
N SER A 37 1.82 -3.58 21.33
CA SER A 37 2.45 -4.82 20.89
C SER A 37 2.69 -5.79 22.05
N GLU A 38 3.09 -5.29 23.22
CA GLU A 38 3.20 -6.12 24.44
C GLU A 38 1.85 -6.66 24.91
N ARG A 39 0.77 -5.87 24.87
CA ARG A 39 -0.58 -6.38 25.20
C ARG A 39 -1.03 -7.50 24.25
N VAL A 40 -0.71 -7.40 22.96
CA VAL A 40 -1.05 -8.44 21.97
C VAL A 40 -0.27 -9.73 22.26
N ARG A 41 1.03 -9.62 22.56
CA ARG A 41 1.87 -10.78 22.91
C ARG A 41 1.41 -11.45 24.21
N LYS A 42 1.08 -10.64 25.22
CA LYS A 42 0.56 -11.14 26.49
C LYS A 42 -0.78 -11.86 26.33
N ARG A 43 -1.69 -11.34 25.50
CA ARG A 43 -2.96 -12.03 25.18
C ARG A 43 -2.71 -13.44 24.60
N CYS A 44 -1.67 -13.60 23.78
CA CYS A 44 -1.29 -14.91 23.25
C CYS A 44 -0.85 -15.88 24.36
N GLU A 45 0.04 -15.43 25.26
CA GLU A 45 0.51 -16.20 26.42
C GLU A 45 -0.62 -16.59 27.38
N GLU A 46 -1.59 -15.69 27.58
CA GLU A 46 -2.71 -15.93 28.50
C GLU A 46 -3.74 -16.93 27.94
N ILE A 47 -3.89 -17.02 26.61
CA ILE A 47 -4.92 -17.85 25.96
C ILE A 47 -4.39 -19.23 25.54
N VAL A 48 -3.17 -19.30 24.99
CA VAL A 48 -2.60 -20.54 24.44
C VAL A 48 -1.88 -21.29 25.56
N LYS A 49 -2.40 -22.48 25.91
CA LYS A 49 -1.95 -23.27 27.07
C LYS A 49 -0.53 -23.81 26.88
N ASP A 50 -0.22 -24.30 25.68
CA ASP A 50 1.12 -24.77 25.33
C ASP A 50 2.07 -23.56 25.14
N GLN A 51 3.13 -23.51 25.94
CA GLN A 51 4.04 -22.36 25.97
C GLN A 51 4.93 -22.27 24.73
N ALA A 52 5.23 -23.39 24.06
CA ALA A 52 5.98 -23.36 22.81
C ALA A 52 5.12 -22.77 21.68
N ASN A 53 3.85 -23.20 21.58
CA ASN A 53 2.90 -22.61 20.64
C ASN A 53 2.64 -21.14 20.93
N ALA A 54 2.46 -20.77 22.20
CA ALA A 54 2.28 -19.38 22.60
C ALA A 54 3.46 -18.51 22.14
N GLY A 55 4.71 -18.98 22.35
CA GLY A 55 5.91 -18.28 21.90
C GLY A 55 5.99 -18.14 20.37
N ALA A 56 5.69 -19.20 19.63
CA ALA A 56 5.72 -19.21 18.17
C ALA A 56 4.66 -18.29 17.54
N LEU A 57 3.49 -18.15 18.17
CA LEU A 57 2.39 -17.30 17.70
C LEU A 57 2.62 -15.80 17.99
N GLN A 58 3.62 -15.43 18.79
CA GLN A 58 3.89 -14.04 19.10
C GLN A 58 4.59 -13.30 17.95
N ALA A 59 3.87 -12.37 17.34
CA ALA A 59 4.45 -11.45 16.37
C ALA A 59 5.56 -10.55 16.96
N ARG A 60 6.77 -10.65 16.41
CA ARG A 60 7.96 -9.85 16.80
C ARG A 60 8.29 -8.78 15.75
N TYR A 61 7.31 -7.96 15.37
CA TYR A 61 7.48 -6.82 14.48
C TYR A 61 6.57 -5.65 14.93
N PRO A 62 6.88 -4.40 14.52
CA PRO A 62 6.01 -3.25 14.79
C PRO A 62 4.61 -3.39 14.21
N GLY A 63 3.60 -2.87 14.91
CA GLY A 63 2.19 -3.03 14.56
C GLY A 63 1.76 -2.53 13.18
N TRP A 64 2.56 -1.67 12.54
CA TRP A 64 2.32 -1.14 11.20
C TRP A 64 2.91 -2.00 10.07
N CYS A 65 3.80 -2.94 10.38
CA CYS A 65 4.48 -3.76 9.37
C CYS A 65 3.56 -4.80 8.69
N LYS A 66 2.41 -5.10 9.30
CA LYS A 66 1.40 -6.03 8.78
C LYS A 66 0.01 -5.46 9.02
N ARG A 67 -0.97 -5.92 8.25
CA ARG A 67 -2.38 -5.61 8.53
C ARG A 67 -2.78 -6.23 9.87
N PRO A 68 -3.34 -5.46 10.81
CA PRO A 68 -3.84 -6.02 12.06
C PRO A 68 -4.99 -7.00 11.81
N CYS A 69 -4.96 -8.14 12.50
CA CYS A 69 -6.04 -9.13 12.49
C CYS A 69 -6.80 -9.11 13.82
N PHE A 70 -8.10 -9.38 13.75
CA PHE A 70 -8.99 -9.43 14.91
C PHE A 70 -9.78 -10.73 14.82
N HIS A 71 -9.63 -11.60 15.81
CA HIS A 71 -10.33 -12.87 15.85
C HIS A 71 -10.37 -13.35 17.30
N ASP A 72 -11.54 -13.80 17.76
CA ASP A 72 -11.70 -14.22 19.14
C ASP A 72 -11.38 -15.71 19.34
N GLU A 73 -11.59 -16.54 18.31
CA GLU A 73 -11.39 -17.99 18.38
C GLU A 73 -10.06 -18.51 17.80
N HIS A 74 -9.25 -17.68 17.13
CA HIS A 74 -8.00 -18.13 16.49
C HIS A 74 -6.93 -18.56 17.50
N LEU A 75 -6.77 -17.84 18.61
CA LEU A 75 -5.84 -18.25 19.66
C LEU A 75 -6.38 -19.46 20.45
N PRO A 76 -7.67 -19.49 20.86
CA PRO A 76 -8.25 -20.68 21.49
C PRO A 76 -8.14 -21.97 20.67
N SER A 77 -8.20 -21.92 19.34
CA SER A 77 -8.13 -23.13 18.51
C SER A 77 -6.83 -23.91 18.68
N PHE A 78 -5.73 -23.26 19.08
CA PHE A 78 -4.46 -23.96 19.36
C PHE A 78 -4.45 -24.76 20.67
N ASN A 79 -5.54 -24.74 21.44
CA ASN A 79 -5.73 -25.58 22.62
C ASN A 79 -6.51 -26.87 22.32
N GLU A 80 -7.06 -27.02 21.12
CA GLU A 80 -7.82 -28.20 20.72
C GLU A 80 -6.87 -29.35 20.39
N SER A 81 -7.26 -30.58 20.77
CA SER A 81 -6.39 -31.76 20.62
C SER A 81 -6.13 -32.17 19.17
N ASN A 82 -6.92 -31.69 18.23
CA ASN A 82 -6.82 -31.96 16.80
C ASN A 82 -6.14 -30.83 16.01
N VAL A 83 -5.54 -29.85 16.68
CA VAL A 83 -4.82 -28.73 16.05
C VAL A 83 -3.34 -28.83 16.37
N THR A 84 -2.50 -28.76 15.34
CA THR A 84 -1.03 -28.73 15.49
C THR A 84 -0.49 -27.50 14.80
N LEU A 85 0.27 -26.69 15.54
CA LEU A 85 1.04 -25.58 14.97
C LEU A 85 2.40 -26.11 14.50
N VAL A 86 2.70 -25.92 13.22
CA VAL A 86 4.02 -26.21 12.64
C VAL A 86 4.73 -24.88 12.37
N GLU A 87 5.63 -24.48 13.26
CA GLU A 87 6.39 -23.23 13.12
C GLU A 87 7.52 -23.38 12.11
N THR A 88 7.47 -22.63 11.00
CA THR A 88 8.49 -22.71 9.94
C THR A 88 9.71 -21.81 10.17
N LYS A 89 9.82 -21.15 11.32
CA LYS A 89 10.94 -20.24 11.70
C LYS A 89 11.29 -19.21 10.61
N GLY A 90 10.27 -18.70 9.91
CA GLY A 90 10.42 -17.75 8.80
C GLY A 90 10.94 -18.32 7.47
N LYS A 91 11.23 -19.63 7.36
CA LYS A 91 11.71 -20.27 6.12
C LYS A 91 10.59 -20.64 5.14
N GLY A 92 9.38 -20.85 5.65
CA GLY A 92 8.25 -21.37 4.87
C GLY A 92 8.31 -22.88 4.66
N VAL A 93 7.33 -23.41 3.94
CA VAL A 93 7.28 -24.83 3.50
C VAL A 93 8.30 -25.04 2.38
N GLU A 94 9.05 -26.14 2.41
CA GLU A 94 10.12 -26.40 1.43
C GLU A 94 9.57 -26.96 0.12
N LYS A 95 8.69 -27.95 0.22
CA LYS A 95 8.08 -28.62 -0.93
C LYS A 95 6.78 -29.31 -0.52
N LEU A 96 5.99 -29.66 -1.54
CA LEU A 96 4.93 -30.65 -1.40
C LEU A 96 5.44 -32.02 -1.85
N THR A 97 4.94 -33.05 -1.19
CA THR A 97 5.14 -34.45 -1.54
C THR A 97 3.81 -35.05 -2.01
N ALA A 98 3.82 -36.33 -2.37
CA ALA A 98 2.58 -37.03 -2.75
C ALA A 98 1.59 -37.15 -1.60
N SER A 99 2.04 -37.13 -0.34
CA SER A 99 1.20 -37.33 0.84
C SER A 99 0.98 -36.07 1.69
N GLY A 100 1.77 -35.01 1.49
CA GLY A 100 1.59 -33.78 2.27
C GLY A 100 2.71 -32.74 2.12
N ALA A 101 2.84 -31.86 3.11
CA ALA A 101 3.83 -30.77 3.11
C ALA A 101 5.12 -31.18 3.82
N ASP A 102 6.28 -30.80 3.28
CA ASP A 102 7.59 -31.03 3.89
C ASP A 102 8.12 -29.74 4.50
N PHE A 103 8.56 -29.84 5.76
CA PHE A 103 9.34 -28.80 6.42
C PHE A 103 10.45 -29.43 7.28
N ASP A 104 11.68 -28.98 7.09
CA ASP A 104 12.87 -29.42 7.84
C ASP A 104 13.09 -30.94 7.77
N GLY A 105 12.80 -31.53 6.59
CA GLY A 105 12.92 -32.98 6.34
C GLY A 105 11.82 -33.83 6.96
N ASN A 106 10.78 -33.22 7.55
CA ASN A 106 9.61 -33.93 8.07
C ASN A 106 8.41 -33.73 7.16
N VAL A 107 7.79 -34.83 6.74
CA VAL A 107 6.56 -34.82 5.93
C VAL A 107 5.36 -34.86 6.86
N TYR A 108 4.47 -33.89 6.71
CA TYR A 108 3.20 -33.79 7.42
C TYR A 108 2.09 -34.28 6.48
N ASP A 109 1.69 -35.53 6.65
CA ASP A 109 0.67 -36.18 5.83
C ASP A 109 -0.70 -35.52 6.02
N VAL A 110 -1.37 -35.20 4.92
CA VAL A 110 -2.69 -34.56 4.91
C VAL A 110 -3.52 -35.03 3.71
N ASP A 111 -4.83 -35.15 3.91
CA ASP A 111 -5.76 -35.47 2.83
C ASP A 111 -6.08 -34.24 1.96
N ALA A 112 -5.92 -33.03 2.52
CA ALA A 112 -6.24 -31.77 1.87
C ALA A 112 -5.30 -30.65 2.28
N ILE A 113 -4.98 -29.77 1.32
CA ILE A 113 -4.19 -28.55 1.53
C ILE A 113 -5.07 -27.34 1.27
N ILE A 114 -5.13 -26.42 2.25
CA ILE A 114 -5.83 -25.14 2.13
C ILE A 114 -4.80 -24.02 1.95
N TRP A 115 -4.89 -23.30 0.83
CA TRP A 115 -3.97 -22.20 0.51
C TRP A 115 -4.39 -20.88 1.16
N GLY A 116 -3.93 -20.67 2.40
CA GLY A 116 -4.04 -19.40 3.13
C GLY A 116 -2.93 -18.38 2.80
N THR A 117 -2.39 -18.41 1.58
CA THR A 117 -1.12 -17.73 1.20
C THR A 117 -1.29 -16.32 0.63
N GLY A 118 -2.51 -15.76 0.66
CA GLY A 118 -2.78 -14.37 0.27
C GLY A 118 -2.92 -14.15 -1.24
N PHE A 119 -2.56 -12.95 -1.69
CA PHE A 119 -2.76 -12.44 -3.05
C PHE A 119 -1.52 -11.69 -3.54
N VAL A 120 -1.45 -11.42 -4.84
CA VAL A 120 -0.45 -10.52 -5.42
C VAL A 120 -0.56 -9.14 -4.76
N SER A 121 0.59 -8.55 -4.41
CA SER A 121 0.61 -7.26 -3.71
C SER A 121 -0.04 -6.15 -4.55
N PRO A 122 -0.91 -5.30 -3.96
CA PRO A 122 -1.51 -4.18 -4.65
C PRO A 122 -0.50 -3.06 -4.97
N PHE A 123 0.67 -3.05 -4.34
CA PHE A 123 1.74 -2.07 -4.57
C PHE A 123 2.70 -2.47 -5.69
N GLY A 124 2.54 -3.69 -6.24
CA GLY A 124 3.29 -4.19 -7.38
C GLY A 124 2.55 -4.07 -8.71
N GLY A 125 3.30 -4.15 -9.81
CA GLY A 125 2.79 -4.19 -11.17
C GLY A 125 2.14 -2.88 -11.65
N SER A 126 1.68 -2.88 -12.90
CA SER A 126 0.94 -1.75 -13.48
C SER A 126 -0.56 -1.82 -13.14
N PRO A 127 -1.31 -0.72 -13.29
CA PRO A 127 -2.77 -0.75 -13.22
C PRO A 127 -3.40 -1.77 -14.18
N ALA A 128 -2.85 -1.93 -15.38
CA ALA A 128 -3.33 -2.90 -16.36
C ALA A 128 -3.04 -4.35 -15.93
N GLY A 129 -1.82 -4.61 -15.43
CA GLY A 129 -1.43 -5.92 -14.92
C GLY A 129 -2.31 -6.38 -13.75
N ARG A 130 -2.61 -5.48 -12.81
CA ARG A 130 -3.54 -5.77 -11.70
C ARG A 130 -4.97 -6.02 -12.15
N ALA A 131 -5.38 -5.44 -13.29
CA ALA A 131 -6.69 -5.67 -13.89
C ALA A 131 -6.71 -6.89 -14.85
N GLY A 132 -5.57 -7.54 -15.10
CA GLY A 132 -5.46 -8.69 -16.01
C GLY A 132 -5.71 -8.34 -17.48
N VAL A 133 -5.44 -7.09 -17.89
CA VAL A 133 -5.65 -6.61 -19.26
C VAL A 133 -4.37 -6.02 -19.85
N GLN A 134 -4.34 -5.90 -21.18
CA GLN A 134 -3.32 -5.12 -21.89
C GLN A 134 -3.88 -3.76 -22.26
N VAL A 135 -3.12 -2.71 -21.96
CA VAL A 135 -3.52 -1.32 -22.21
C VAL A 135 -2.46 -0.63 -23.05
N TYR A 136 -2.92 -0.04 -24.15
CA TYR A 136 -2.11 0.75 -25.07
C TYR A 136 -2.71 2.16 -25.18
N GLY A 137 -1.87 3.16 -24.96
CA GLY A 137 -2.21 4.57 -25.06
C GLY A 137 -2.01 5.11 -26.48
N ARG A 138 -1.75 6.42 -26.58
CA ARG A 138 -1.39 7.08 -27.84
C ARG A 138 -0.21 6.38 -28.49
N ASP A 139 -0.22 6.32 -29.82
CA ASP A 139 0.86 5.78 -30.65
C ASP A 139 1.30 4.35 -30.27
N GLY A 140 0.40 3.57 -29.65
CA GLY A 140 0.68 2.19 -29.24
C GLY A 140 1.54 2.05 -27.97
N ILE A 141 1.69 3.12 -27.17
CA ILE A 141 2.49 3.08 -25.94
C ILE A 141 1.87 2.09 -24.93
N SER A 142 2.62 1.04 -24.58
CA SER A 142 2.19 0.05 -23.58
C SER A 142 2.28 0.61 -22.15
N LEU A 143 1.17 0.51 -21.40
CA LEU A 143 1.13 0.90 -19.98
C LEU A 143 2.06 0.03 -19.13
N GLU A 144 2.12 -1.27 -19.44
CA GLU A 144 2.95 -2.24 -18.74
C GLU A 144 4.44 -1.91 -18.94
N ALA A 145 4.86 -1.64 -20.18
CA ALA A 145 6.24 -1.27 -20.49
C ALA A 145 6.64 0.03 -19.77
N ARG A 146 5.76 1.04 -19.76
CA ARG A 146 5.99 2.31 -19.06
C ARG A 146 6.09 2.14 -17.55
N ASN A 147 5.28 1.26 -16.97
CA ASN A 147 5.38 0.94 -15.54
C ASN A 147 6.72 0.30 -15.21
N ASN A 148 7.10 -0.74 -15.97
CA ASN A 148 8.32 -1.52 -15.76
C ASN A 148 9.60 -0.72 -16.01
N ALA A 149 9.54 0.28 -16.90
CA ALA A 149 10.62 1.25 -17.10
C ALA A 149 10.80 2.23 -15.92
N GLY A 150 9.85 2.29 -14.98
CA GLY A 150 9.89 3.27 -13.91
C GLY A 150 9.24 4.62 -14.25
N ASP A 151 8.64 4.76 -15.43
CA ASP A 151 8.21 6.07 -15.96
C ASP A 151 6.71 6.37 -15.78
N LEU A 152 5.92 5.41 -15.29
CA LEU A 152 4.51 5.65 -15.01
C LEU A 152 4.34 6.67 -13.87
N SER A 153 3.84 7.85 -14.22
CA SER A 153 3.49 8.93 -13.30
C SER A 153 2.03 9.33 -13.52
N THR A 154 1.34 9.69 -12.45
CA THR A 154 -0.08 10.03 -12.48
C THR A 154 -0.33 11.40 -11.89
N LEU A 155 -1.47 11.98 -12.24
CA LEU A 155 -2.08 13.05 -11.48
C LEU A 155 -3.05 12.42 -10.48
N HIS A 156 -2.82 12.66 -9.19
CA HIS A 156 -3.66 12.18 -8.08
C HIS A 156 -3.86 10.66 -8.02
N GLY A 157 -2.97 9.84 -8.61
CA GLY A 157 -3.16 8.39 -8.69
C GLY A 157 -4.29 7.95 -9.62
N ALA A 158 -4.79 8.84 -10.48
CA ALA A 158 -6.03 8.63 -11.23
C ALA A 158 -5.90 8.61 -12.75
N ILE A 159 -4.97 9.39 -13.31
CA ILE A 159 -4.80 9.55 -14.77
C ILE A 159 -3.33 9.83 -15.12
N SER A 160 -2.87 9.37 -16.29
CA SER A 160 -1.48 9.52 -16.74
C SER A 160 -1.40 10.08 -18.19
N PRO A 161 -0.32 10.79 -18.57
CA PRO A 161 -0.12 11.24 -19.95
C PRO A 161 -0.11 10.07 -20.94
N ASP A 162 -0.53 10.33 -22.17
CA ASP A 162 -0.66 9.37 -23.27
C ASP A 162 -1.74 8.30 -23.10
N PHE A 163 -2.49 8.30 -21.99
CA PHE A 163 -3.66 7.43 -21.77
C PHE A 163 -4.93 8.27 -21.59
N PRO A 164 -5.37 9.01 -22.62
CA PRO A 164 -6.52 9.91 -22.52
C PRO A 164 -7.79 9.12 -22.17
N ASN A 165 -8.65 9.71 -21.32
CA ASN A 165 -9.90 9.10 -20.83
C ASN A 165 -9.75 7.75 -20.09
N MET A 166 -8.53 7.26 -19.86
CA MET A 166 -8.30 6.14 -18.97
C MET A 166 -8.16 6.67 -17.55
N LEU A 167 -9.14 6.37 -16.70
CA LEU A 167 -9.18 6.77 -15.31
C LEU A 167 -9.18 5.51 -14.44
N TRP A 168 -8.37 5.51 -13.38
CA TRP A 168 -8.30 4.40 -12.43
C TRP A 168 -8.09 4.92 -11.02
N ARG A 169 -7.97 3.99 -10.08
CA ARG A 169 -7.50 4.27 -8.73
C ARG A 169 -6.28 3.42 -8.48
N ASP A 170 -5.12 4.06 -8.36
CA ASP A 170 -3.91 3.43 -7.88
C ASP A 170 -3.82 3.56 -6.35
N PRO A 171 -3.21 2.61 -5.61
CA PRO A 171 -2.76 2.88 -4.25
C PRO A 171 -1.60 3.88 -4.19
N LEU A 172 -0.76 3.93 -5.23
CA LEU A 172 0.38 4.83 -5.34
C LEU A 172 -0.05 6.23 -5.77
N GLN A 173 0.69 7.25 -5.32
CA GLN A 173 0.42 8.66 -5.58
C GLN A 173 -0.97 9.13 -5.10
N THR A 174 -1.61 8.40 -4.18
CA THR A 174 -2.86 8.74 -3.48
C THR A 174 -2.69 8.70 -1.96
N GLY A 175 -3.68 9.22 -1.22
CA GLY A 175 -3.87 8.88 0.19
C GLY A 175 -4.33 7.43 0.36
N VAL A 176 -3.98 6.82 1.50
CA VAL A 176 -4.41 5.46 1.87
C VAL A 176 -5.01 5.45 3.27
N SER A 177 -5.96 4.56 3.49
CA SER A 177 -6.64 4.37 4.78
C SER A 177 -6.80 2.87 5.05
N PRO A 178 -6.75 2.43 6.32
CA PRO A 178 -7.17 1.07 6.69
C PRO A 178 -8.59 0.75 6.23
N ASN A 179 -9.46 1.76 6.14
CA ASN A 179 -10.78 1.65 5.54
C ASN A 179 -10.69 1.89 4.03
N PHE A 180 -10.59 0.80 3.27
CA PHE A 180 -10.48 0.87 1.82
C PHE A 180 -11.70 1.53 1.16
N VAL A 181 -12.91 1.31 1.71
CA VAL A 181 -14.15 1.89 1.18
C VAL A 181 -14.14 3.41 1.25
N PHE A 182 -13.57 3.98 2.31
CA PHE A 182 -13.40 5.43 2.42
C PHE A 182 -12.56 6.00 1.28
N THR A 183 -11.43 5.36 0.97
CA THR A 183 -10.60 5.80 -0.17
C THR A 183 -11.23 5.52 -1.53
N LEU A 184 -12.09 4.52 -1.66
CA LEU A 184 -12.86 4.29 -2.88
C LEU A 184 -13.88 5.41 -3.11
N ASP A 185 -14.58 5.85 -2.06
CA ASP A 185 -15.52 6.97 -2.15
C ASP A 185 -14.82 8.26 -2.58
N ILE A 186 -13.70 8.61 -1.93
CA ILE A 186 -12.88 9.79 -2.29
C ILE A 186 -12.47 9.74 -3.77
N MET A 187 -11.91 8.61 -4.21
CA MET A 187 -11.35 8.49 -5.56
C MET A 187 -12.44 8.41 -6.63
N SER A 188 -13.54 7.70 -6.38
CA SER A 188 -14.67 7.62 -7.32
C SER A 188 -15.36 8.97 -7.47
N SER A 189 -15.59 9.70 -6.37
CA SER A 189 -16.10 11.07 -6.38
C SER A 189 -15.15 12.03 -7.12
N HIS A 190 -13.83 11.91 -6.90
CA HIS A 190 -12.83 12.70 -7.60
C HIS A 190 -12.87 12.46 -9.12
N VAL A 191 -12.86 11.20 -9.55
CA VAL A 191 -12.91 10.80 -10.96
C VAL A 191 -14.22 11.24 -11.62
N ALA A 192 -15.37 11.05 -10.96
CA ALA A 192 -16.66 11.51 -11.47
C ALA A 192 -16.70 13.03 -11.64
N ARG A 193 -16.12 13.78 -10.70
CA ARG A 193 -16.01 15.24 -10.78
C ARG A 193 -15.08 15.69 -11.91
N LEU A 194 -13.96 14.99 -12.14
CA LEU A 194 -13.08 15.23 -13.29
C LEU A 194 -13.85 15.10 -14.61
N ILE A 195 -14.61 14.03 -14.78
CA ILE A 195 -15.43 13.79 -15.99
C ILE A 195 -16.44 14.92 -16.15
N ARG A 196 -17.28 15.15 -15.13
CA ARG A 196 -18.34 16.16 -15.17
C ARG A 196 -17.84 17.56 -15.49
N GLU A 197 -16.78 18.03 -14.82
CA GLU A 197 -16.25 19.38 -15.06
C GLU A 197 -15.54 19.48 -16.42
N SER A 198 -14.91 18.41 -16.91
CA SER A 198 -14.34 18.39 -18.26
C SER A 198 -15.41 18.47 -19.34
N GLU A 199 -16.48 17.70 -19.21
CA GLU A 199 -17.60 17.73 -20.15
C GLU A 199 -18.29 19.10 -20.16
N LYS A 200 -18.50 19.67 -18.97
CA LYS A 200 -19.03 21.03 -18.83
C LYS A 200 -18.14 22.08 -19.50
N LYS A 201 -16.81 21.96 -19.39
CA LYS A 201 -15.85 22.90 -20.00
C LYS A 201 -15.93 22.91 -21.53
N VAL A 202 -16.20 21.78 -22.16
CA VAL A 202 -16.25 21.66 -23.63
C VAL A 202 -17.68 21.62 -24.20
N GLY A 203 -18.70 21.63 -23.33
CA GLY A 203 -20.11 21.59 -23.74
C GLY A 203 -20.57 20.23 -24.26
N GLY A 204 -19.95 19.12 -23.85
CA GLY A 204 -20.25 17.78 -24.36
C GLY A 204 -19.20 16.74 -23.99
N LYS A 205 -19.05 15.70 -24.81
CA LYS A 205 -18.05 14.64 -24.59
C LYS A 205 -16.63 15.24 -24.58
N ALA A 206 -15.85 14.91 -23.56
CA ALA A 206 -14.49 15.42 -23.39
C ALA A 206 -13.42 14.34 -23.58
N ILE A 207 -12.28 14.76 -24.12
CA ILE A 207 -11.00 14.07 -24.02
C ILE A 207 -10.21 14.73 -22.88
N ILE A 208 -9.85 13.94 -21.88
CA ILE A 208 -9.17 14.36 -20.65
C ILE A 208 -7.80 13.69 -20.60
N GLU A 209 -6.75 14.49 -20.44
CA GLU A 209 -5.38 13.99 -20.32
C GLU A 209 -4.51 14.95 -19.49
N PRO A 210 -3.73 14.48 -18.52
CA PRO A 210 -2.84 15.37 -17.76
C PRO A 210 -1.66 15.81 -18.62
N THR A 211 -1.19 17.04 -18.39
CA THR A 211 0.09 17.49 -18.95
C THR A 211 1.27 16.82 -18.24
N ALA A 212 2.42 16.73 -18.90
CA ALA A 212 3.66 16.27 -18.27
C ALA A 212 3.99 17.07 -16.99
N ARG A 213 3.73 18.39 -17.02
CA ARG A 213 3.94 19.25 -15.85
C ARG A 213 3.02 18.91 -14.68
N ALA A 214 1.77 18.51 -14.93
CA ALA A 214 0.82 18.14 -13.87
C ALA A 214 1.30 16.90 -13.10
N VAL A 215 1.73 15.87 -13.81
CA VAL A 215 2.23 14.64 -13.17
C VAL A 215 3.61 14.82 -12.54
N GLU A 216 4.45 15.70 -13.10
CA GLU A 216 5.73 16.10 -12.50
C GLU A 216 5.52 16.78 -11.14
N ASP A 217 4.69 17.83 -11.12
CA ASP A 217 4.44 18.59 -9.89
C ASP A 217 3.74 17.73 -8.82
N TRP A 218 2.86 16.82 -9.24
CA TRP A 218 2.24 15.86 -8.32
C TRP A 218 3.27 14.87 -7.76
N GLY A 219 4.08 14.25 -8.63
CA GLY A 219 5.14 13.33 -8.22
C GLY A 219 6.15 13.96 -7.26
N MET A 220 6.49 15.23 -7.46
CA MET A 220 7.35 15.96 -6.52
C MET A 220 6.70 16.21 -5.16
N GLN A 221 5.40 16.50 -5.11
CA GLN A 221 4.67 16.61 -3.83
C GLN A 221 4.66 15.27 -3.09
N ILE A 222 4.47 14.15 -3.79
CA ILE A 222 4.57 12.81 -3.21
C ILE A 222 5.97 12.59 -2.63
N ALA A 223 7.03 12.89 -3.41
CA ALA A 223 8.41 12.71 -2.97
C ALA A 223 8.75 13.57 -1.74
N MET A 224 8.27 14.81 -1.66
CA MET A 224 8.47 15.70 -0.51
C MET A 224 7.87 15.13 0.79
N GLY A 225 6.80 14.35 0.71
CA GLY A 225 6.15 13.71 1.85
C GLY A 225 6.70 12.32 2.20
N ALA A 226 7.54 11.72 1.35
CA ALA A 226 7.91 10.31 1.46
C ALA A 226 8.62 9.94 2.78
N LEU A 227 9.35 10.87 3.41
CA LEU A 227 10.01 10.63 4.70
C LEU A 227 9.03 10.35 5.85
N ALA A 228 7.76 10.74 5.72
CA ALA A 228 6.72 10.39 6.69
C ALA A 228 6.47 8.87 6.78
N LEU A 229 6.96 8.10 5.81
CA LEU A 229 6.79 6.64 5.73
C LEU A 229 8.05 5.89 6.18
N ALA A 230 9.05 6.59 6.74
CA ALA A 230 10.33 6.02 7.15
C ALA A 230 10.21 4.87 8.15
N GLY A 231 9.11 4.80 8.92
CA GLY A 231 8.86 3.70 9.84
C GLY A 231 8.65 2.35 9.14
N MET A 232 8.35 2.33 7.84
CA MET A 232 8.28 1.08 7.06
C MET A 232 9.63 0.42 6.85
N ALA A 233 10.73 1.17 6.97
CA ALA A 233 12.07 0.62 6.83
C ALA A 233 12.36 -0.39 7.96
N GLY A 234 12.89 -1.55 7.61
CA GLY A 234 13.18 -2.63 8.57
C GLY A 234 11.95 -3.40 9.04
N CYS A 235 10.78 -3.20 8.41
CA CYS A 235 9.64 -4.09 8.59
C CYS A 235 9.95 -5.50 8.06
N THR A 236 9.40 -6.52 8.72
CA THR A 236 9.50 -7.90 8.22
C THR A 236 8.85 -8.03 6.82
N PRO A 237 9.42 -8.85 5.91
CA PRO A 237 8.92 -8.99 4.53
C PRO A 237 7.44 -9.29 4.45
N GLY A 238 6.68 -8.53 3.64
CA GLY A 238 5.29 -8.80 3.28
C GLY A 238 4.77 -7.88 2.17
N TYR A 239 3.49 -8.02 1.83
CA TYR A 239 2.91 -7.26 0.71
C TYR A 239 3.01 -5.72 0.87
N LEU A 240 3.03 -5.19 2.10
CA LEU A 240 3.14 -3.75 2.38
C LEU A 240 4.52 -3.16 2.03
N ASN A 241 5.58 -3.97 2.03
CA ASN A 241 6.94 -3.55 1.68
C ASN A 241 7.51 -4.40 0.52
N MET A 242 6.62 -5.01 -0.27
CA MET A 242 6.97 -5.84 -1.43
C MET A 242 7.98 -6.94 -1.06
N GLU A 243 7.69 -7.71 -0.01
CA GLU A 243 8.57 -8.76 0.49
C GLU A 243 9.99 -8.26 0.85
N GLY A 244 10.06 -7.04 1.39
CA GLY A 244 11.32 -6.39 1.79
C GLY A 244 12.08 -5.72 0.65
N MET A 245 11.55 -5.71 -0.59
CA MET A 245 12.19 -5.02 -1.71
C MET A 245 12.34 -3.51 -1.48
N VAL A 246 11.46 -2.89 -0.68
CA VAL A 246 11.55 -1.46 -0.35
C VAL A 246 12.88 -1.10 0.35
N ASP A 247 13.39 -1.99 1.21
CA ASP A 247 14.66 -1.79 1.90
C ASP A 247 15.89 -2.01 0.99
N GLN A 248 15.67 -2.61 -0.19
CA GLN A 248 16.71 -2.97 -1.15
C GLN A 248 16.80 -1.99 -2.33
N ILE A 249 16.01 -0.90 -2.32
CA ILE A 249 16.01 0.09 -3.40
C ILE A 249 17.39 0.75 -3.52
N PRO A 250 18.06 0.64 -4.69
CA PRO A 250 19.36 1.27 -4.92
C PRO A 250 19.30 2.80 -4.77
N PRO A 251 20.36 3.46 -4.28
CA PRO A 251 20.38 4.91 -4.07
C PRO A 251 19.89 5.75 -5.26
N GLU A 252 20.31 5.38 -6.47
CA GLU A 252 19.96 6.03 -7.73
C GLU A 252 18.47 5.92 -8.09
N MET A 253 17.77 4.90 -7.58
CA MET A 253 16.34 4.68 -7.79
C MET A 253 15.45 5.26 -6.68
N ARG A 254 16.03 5.72 -5.55
CA ARG A 254 15.26 6.20 -4.39
C ARG A 254 14.35 7.39 -4.71
N MET A 255 14.80 8.31 -5.56
CA MET A 255 13.97 9.45 -5.95
C MET A 255 12.78 9.02 -6.82
N ALA A 256 13.00 8.09 -7.77
CA ALA A 256 11.94 7.53 -8.59
C ALA A 256 10.92 6.78 -7.71
N ALA A 257 11.39 5.99 -6.74
CA ALA A 257 10.53 5.30 -5.78
C ALA A 257 9.75 6.28 -4.89
N ALA A 258 10.41 7.35 -4.39
CA ALA A 258 9.77 8.36 -3.56
C ALA A 258 8.62 9.07 -4.31
N ARG A 259 8.81 9.39 -5.60
CA ARG A 259 7.77 9.99 -6.45
C ARG A 259 6.56 9.07 -6.70
N LYS A 260 6.77 7.76 -6.58
CA LYS A 260 5.75 6.72 -6.74
C LYS A 260 5.20 6.23 -5.41
N SER A 261 5.57 6.84 -4.29
CA SER A 261 5.03 6.44 -3.00
C SER A 261 3.56 6.85 -2.84
N ILE A 262 2.95 6.49 -1.72
CA ILE A 262 1.67 7.04 -1.28
C ILE A 262 1.85 8.49 -0.80
N TRP A 263 0.74 9.20 -0.59
CA TRP A 263 0.74 10.54 -0.01
C TRP A 263 1.19 10.52 1.45
N GLY A 264 2.36 11.10 1.75
CA GLY A 264 2.94 11.08 3.10
C GLY A 264 2.17 11.87 4.16
N GLY A 265 1.28 12.79 3.75
CA GLY A 265 0.46 13.61 4.65
C GLY A 265 -0.72 12.89 5.32
N GLY A 266 -0.91 11.58 5.07
CA GLY A 266 -2.09 10.86 5.50
C GLY A 266 -3.30 11.06 4.58
N VAL A 267 -4.35 10.25 4.75
CA VAL A 267 -5.57 10.33 3.91
C VAL A 267 -6.27 11.69 4.01
N GLU A 268 -6.33 12.28 5.21
CA GLU A 268 -6.90 13.62 5.41
C GLU A 268 -6.10 14.68 4.65
N GLY A 269 -4.77 14.66 4.78
CA GLY A 269 -3.89 15.58 4.05
C GLY A 269 -3.97 15.41 2.53
N PHE A 270 -4.27 14.20 2.04
CA PHE A 270 -4.55 13.95 0.63
C PHE A 270 -5.89 14.56 0.20
N CYS A 271 -6.96 14.37 0.99
CA CYS A 271 -8.24 15.02 0.74
C CYS A 271 -8.08 16.55 0.66
N ASP A 272 -7.38 17.16 1.61
CA ASP A 272 -7.11 18.60 1.59
C ASP A 272 -6.32 19.02 0.34
N ALA A 273 -5.40 18.18 -0.14
CA ALA A 273 -4.65 18.45 -1.36
C ALA A 273 -5.57 18.46 -2.60
N LEU A 274 -6.48 17.47 -2.69
CA LEU A 274 -7.49 17.44 -3.76
C LEU A 274 -8.42 18.65 -3.69
N GLU A 275 -8.89 19.01 -2.50
CA GLU A 275 -9.77 20.17 -2.31
C GLU A 275 -9.09 21.48 -2.69
N ARG A 276 -7.83 21.69 -2.28
CA ARG A 276 -7.04 22.85 -2.68
C ARG A 276 -6.84 22.92 -4.19
N TRP A 277 -6.64 21.79 -4.86
CA TRP A 277 -6.53 21.73 -6.30
C TRP A 277 -7.85 22.09 -7.00
N TRP A 278 -8.96 21.54 -6.50
CA TRP A 278 -10.31 21.87 -6.97
C TRP A 278 -10.67 23.35 -6.77
N ALA A 279 -10.21 23.97 -5.69
CA ALA A 279 -10.44 25.39 -5.40
C ALA A 279 -9.73 26.35 -6.36
N LYS A 280 -8.59 25.95 -6.96
CA LYS A 280 -7.80 26.80 -7.88
C LYS A 280 -8.29 26.81 -9.33
N SER A 281 -9.07 25.80 -9.73
CA SER A 281 -9.84 25.73 -11.00
C SER A 281 -10.30 24.30 -11.29
N GLY A 282 -9.68 23.29 -10.66
CA GLY A 282 -10.10 21.90 -10.78
C GLY A 282 -9.87 21.25 -12.14
N LEU A 283 -9.26 21.96 -13.09
CA LEU A 283 -8.82 21.44 -14.39
C LEU A 283 -7.46 22.05 -14.78
N GLU A 284 -6.76 22.64 -13.81
CA GLU A 284 -5.45 23.25 -14.04
C GLU A 284 -4.50 22.18 -14.59
N ARG A 285 -3.83 22.49 -15.70
CA ARG A 285 -2.82 21.62 -16.32
C ARG A 285 -3.35 20.25 -16.77
N LEU A 286 -4.67 20.11 -16.94
CA LEU A 286 -5.30 19.09 -17.75
C LEU A 286 -5.50 19.62 -19.18
N LYS A 287 -5.13 18.81 -20.17
CA LYS A 287 -5.57 18.98 -21.56
C LYS A 287 -7.00 18.47 -21.62
N VAL A 288 -7.95 19.38 -21.85
CA VAL A 288 -9.36 19.07 -22.02
C VAL A 288 -9.80 19.57 -23.39
N ALA A 289 -10.22 18.66 -24.25
CA ALA A 289 -10.68 18.95 -25.60
C ALA A 289 -12.04 18.30 -25.87
N ALA A 290 -12.83 18.85 -26.80
CA ALA A 290 -14.04 18.18 -27.25
C ALA A 290 -13.68 16.88 -27.98
N ALA A 291 -14.41 15.80 -27.68
CA ALA A 291 -14.36 14.59 -28.49
C ALA A 291 -15.15 14.84 -29.79
N ALA A 292 -14.59 14.38 -30.91
CA ALA A 292 -15.28 14.38 -32.21
C ALA A 292 -16.49 13.43 -32.21
#